data_AF-A0A2A2TF21-F1
#
_entry.id   AF-A0A2A2TF21-F1
#
_cell.length_a   1.000
_cell.length_b   1.000
_cell.length_c   1.000
_cell.angle_alpha   90.00
_cell.angle_beta   90.00
_cell.angle_gamma   90.00
#
_symmetry.space_group_name_H-M   'P 1'
#
loop_
_entity.id
_entity.type
_entity.pdbx_description
1 polymer ?
#
loop_
_entity_poly.entity_id
_entity_poly.type
_entity_poly.pdbx_seq_one_letter_code
_entity_poly.pdbx_strand_id
1 'polypeptide(L)'
;MTITKHTSISQSINRSESTVNSLEQRNVLYEKFRSKIIHNPCLDRTLVSFQGNKESKFSWFKYREGFSEKLVQYLIETFKPQPGILLDPFSGVGSSLFAASNLGWDAFGIELLPVGYFAIQARLTAQDINSKILNIVIAEIKKNNFSDYYDSNFVFKHLAITSGAFSESQEAELVGYISYCHQHITDDKIRKILLYAAFCILEDISYTRKDGQYLRWDTRSGRSKGKKEFNKGEIFNFRDAVFKKINQIISDLSNINNVVQLDLFNDNINLQITHKKNNIHVYQGSCLDILPKFKNNNIDFIITSPPYINRYDYTRTYALELAFLGCSEEEVKSLRQAMLSCTVENRDKRIFLEKLYIGMNRYSDFIEIDSTFKNQAALQEVVAILDNYRVEGKLNNINIVRMIRNYFYEMCFVIYELTRVLKPGGVIAMVNDNVQYAGEEIPVDIILSDFAESFGLMTRYIWTLGRGKGNSSQQMGNHGRSELRKCVYIWEKPVL
;
A
#
# COMPACT_ATOMS: atom_id res chain seq x y z
N MET A 1 53.57 -62.98 -11.83
CA MET A 1 53.58 -61.51 -11.68
C MET A 1 52.16 -61.11 -11.27
N THR A 2 51.80 -61.13 -9.97
CA THR A 2 52.01 -60.05 -8.97
C THR A 2 51.40 -58.74 -9.51
N ILE A 3 50.42 -58.07 -8.90
CA ILE A 3 50.39 -57.52 -7.53
C ILE A 3 48.94 -57.24 -7.08
N THR A 4 48.66 -57.74 -5.88
CA THR A 4 47.83 -57.30 -4.75
C THR A 4 47.02 -55.99 -4.82
N LYS A 5 45.76 -56.13 -4.34
CA LYS A 5 44.84 -55.08 -3.87
C LYS A 5 45.49 -54.18 -2.81
N HIS A 6 45.31 -52.86 -2.96
CA HIS A 6 45.47 -51.91 -1.86
C HIS A 6 44.10 -51.32 -1.48
N THR A 7 43.70 -51.64 -0.26
CA THR A 7 42.61 -51.04 0.51
C THR A 7 43.12 -49.71 1.10
N SER A 8 42.38 -48.62 0.95
CA SER A 8 42.60 -47.40 1.73
C SER A 8 41.27 -46.83 2.25
N ILE A 9 40.93 -47.30 3.44
CA ILE A 9 40.45 -46.57 4.62
C ILE A 9 39.53 -45.37 4.34
N SER A 10 38.27 -45.60 4.69
CA SER A 10 37.24 -44.62 5.01
C SER A 10 37.72 -43.58 6.03
N GLN A 11 37.74 -42.30 5.64
CA GLN A 11 37.58 -41.19 6.58
C GLN A 11 36.16 -40.66 6.45
N SER A 12 35.33 -41.10 7.39
CA SER A 12 34.05 -40.50 7.74
C SER A 12 34.28 -39.05 8.18
N ILE A 13 34.07 -38.10 7.26
CA ILE A 13 33.82 -36.73 7.67
C ILE A 13 32.36 -36.71 8.13
N ASN A 14 32.18 -36.85 9.45
CA ASN A 14 30.96 -36.45 10.15
C ASN A 14 30.69 -34.99 9.82
N ARG A 15 29.93 -34.73 8.75
CA ARG A 15 29.14 -33.51 8.68
C ARG A 15 28.04 -33.69 9.70
N SER A 16 28.25 -33.08 10.86
CA SER A 16 27.18 -32.82 11.81
C SER A 16 25.99 -32.25 11.06
N GLU A 17 24.96 -33.07 10.87
CA GLU A 17 23.61 -32.61 10.62
C GLU A 17 23.17 -31.82 11.86
N SER A 18 23.63 -30.57 11.97
CA SER A 18 22.94 -29.61 12.82
C SER A 18 21.69 -29.24 12.05
N THR A 19 20.64 -30.03 12.22
CA THR A 19 19.27 -29.63 11.91
C THR A 19 19.03 -28.27 12.58
N VAL A 20 19.13 -27.19 11.83
CA VAL A 20 18.62 -25.86 12.23
C VAL A 20 17.10 -25.99 12.18
N ASN A 21 16.57 -26.66 13.19
CA ASN A 21 15.15 -26.87 13.42
C ASN A 21 14.80 -26.41 14.83
N SER A 22 15.38 -25.28 15.26
CA SER A 22 15.00 -24.66 16.52
C SER A 22 14.24 -23.38 16.22
N LEU A 23 12.93 -23.41 16.50
CA LEU A 23 12.04 -22.24 16.61
C LEU A 23 12.44 -21.34 17.80
N GLU A 24 13.69 -21.38 18.24
CA GLU A 24 14.14 -20.92 19.56
C GLU A 24 14.11 -19.41 19.68
N GLN A 25 14.69 -18.68 18.72
CA GLN A 25 14.75 -17.22 18.78
C GLN A 25 13.37 -16.60 18.52
N ARG A 26 12.60 -17.18 17.59
CA ARG A 26 11.18 -16.82 17.39
C ARG A 26 10.35 -17.05 18.66
N ASN A 27 10.54 -18.14 19.39
CA ASN A 27 9.83 -18.41 20.64
C ASN A 27 10.24 -17.45 21.76
N VAL A 28 11.53 -17.15 21.91
CA VAL A 28 12.02 -16.14 22.86
C VAL A 28 11.35 -14.78 22.57
N LEU A 29 11.33 -14.38 21.31
CA LEU A 29 10.69 -13.13 20.90
C LEU A 29 9.17 -13.15 21.11
N TYR A 30 8.52 -14.29 20.86
CA TYR A 30 7.10 -14.47 21.13
C TYR A 30 6.80 -14.31 22.62
N GLU A 31 7.55 -14.97 23.51
CA GLU A 31 7.34 -14.87 24.95
C GLU A 31 7.55 -13.44 25.46
N LYS A 32 8.51 -12.69 24.90
CA LYS A 32 8.69 -11.26 25.18
C LYS A 32 7.41 -10.46 24.93
N PHE A 33 6.71 -10.71 23.81
CA PHE A 33 5.53 -9.94 23.40
C PHE A 33 4.19 -10.61 23.73
N ARG A 34 4.19 -11.84 24.27
CA ARG A 34 2.99 -12.65 24.48
C ARG A 34 1.90 -11.91 25.25
N SER A 35 2.27 -11.18 26.29
CA SER A 35 1.33 -10.39 27.11
C SER A 35 0.75 -9.17 26.39
N LYS A 36 1.36 -8.74 25.28
CA LYS A 36 0.93 -7.61 24.44
C LYS A 36 0.06 -8.05 23.26
N ILE A 37 0.08 -9.33 22.90
CA ILE A 37 -0.75 -9.89 21.83
C ILE A 37 -2.16 -10.11 22.36
N ILE A 38 -3.07 -9.19 22.02
CA ILE A 38 -4.42 -9.12 22.61
C ILE A 38 -5.46 -9.06 21.50
N HIS A 39 -6.53 -9.85 21.63
CA HIS A 39 -7.67 -9.74 20.73
C HIS A 39 -8.45 -8.45 20.97
N ASN A 40 -8.63 -7.64 19.93
CA ASN A 40 -9.48 -6.45 19.99
C ASN A 40 -10.83 -6.75 19.29
N PRO A 41 -11.95 -6.90 20.04
CA PRO A 41 -13.25 -7.25 19.46
C PRO A 41 -13.86 -6.15 18.59
N CYS A 42 -13.37 -4.91 18.70
CA CYS A 42 -13.80 -3.81 17.84
C CYS A 42 -13.16 -3.86 16.45
N LEU A 43 -12.14 -4.71 16.24
CA LEU A 43 -11.47 -4.84 14.95
C LEU A 43 -11.99 -6.04 14.17
N ASP A 44 -12.49 -5.77 12.96
CA ASP A 44 -12.85 -6.80 11.99
C ASP A 44 -12.12 -6.59 10.66
N ARG A 45 -12.25 -7.57 9.74
CA ARG A 45 -11.61 -7.52 8.43
C ARG A 45 -12.04 -6.34 7.57
N THR A 46 -13.23 -5.80 7.78
CA THR A 46 -13.76 -4.67 7.01
C THR A 46 -13.09 -3.37 7.44
N LEU A 47 -12.77 -3.21 8.72
CA LEU A 47 -12.07 -2.03 9.24
C LEU A 47 -10.60 -2.01 8.84
N VAL A 48 -9.91 -3.15 8.95
CA VAL A 48 -8.48 -3.25 8.61
C VAL A 48 -8.24 -3.49 7.11
N SER A 49 -9.24 -3.32 6.26
CA SER A 49 -9.10 -3.37 4.80
C SER A 49 -9.93 -2.29 4.14
N PHE A 50 -9.70 -2.07 2.85
CA PHE A 50 -10.43 -1.04 2.10
C PHE A 50 -11.90 -1.39 1.90
N GLN A 51 -12.33 -2.62 2.25
CA GLN A 51 -13.72 -3.05 2.10
C GLN A 51 -14.69 -2.19 2.93
N GLY A 52 -14.26 -1.64 4.06
CA GLY A 52 -15.05 -0.73 4.89
C GLY A 52 -15.33 0.64 4.24
N ASN A 53 -14.69 0.96 3.11
CA ASN A 53 -14.81 2.25 2.43
C ASN A 53 -15.81 2.26 1.27
N LYS A 54 -16.56 1.17 1.04
CA LYS A 54 -17.49 1.05 -0.10
C LYS A 54 -18.59 2.13 -0.15
N GLU A 55 -18.97 2.68 0.99
CA GLU A 55 -19.98 3.73 1.12
C GLU A 55 -19.37 5.14 1.33
N SER A 56 -18.04 5.24 1.33
CA SER A 56 -17.33 6.51 1.52
C SER A 56 -16.95 7.17 0.19
N LYS A 57 -16.46 8.42 0.26
CA LYS A 57 -15.90 9.18 -0.89
C LYS A 57 -14.66 8.51 -1.51
N PHE A 58 -14.14 7.45 -0.89
CA PHE A 58 -13.06 6.61 -1.42
C PHE A 58 -13.54 5.57 -2.43
N SER A 59 -14.85 5.35 -2.53
CA SER A 59 -15.45 4.39 -3.45
C SER A 59 -15.34 4.81 -4.93
N TRP A 60 -14.92 6.05 -5.21
CA TRP A 60 -14.75 6.55 -6.58
C TRP A 60 -13.74 5.69 -7.35
N PHE A 61 -12.59 5.41 -6.73
CA PHE A 61 -11.55 4.57 -7.31
C PHE A 61 -11.44 3.25 -6.56
N LYS A 62 -11.44 2.15 -7.32
CA LYS A 62 -11.35 0.79 -6.76
C LYS A 62 -9.92 0.47 -6.32
N TYR A 63 -9.56 0.97 -5.14
CA TYR A 63 -8.34 0.62 -4.42
C TYR A 63 -8.62 -0.55 -3.46
N ARG A 64 -7.72 -1.52 -3.26
CA ARG A 64 -7.98 -2.67 -2.36
C ARG A 64 -7.01 -2.75 -1.18
N GLU A 65 -5.90 -2.04 -1.26
CA GLU A 65 -4.69 -2.22 -0.47
C GLU A 65 -4.51 -1.11 0.56
N GLY A 66 -5.60 -0.73 1.23
CA GLY A 66 -5.60 0.21 2.36
C GLY A 66 -6.51 -0.28 3.49
N PHE A 67 -6.61 0.49 4.56
CA PHE A 67 -7.58 0.30 5.65
C PHE A 67 -8.76 1.28 5.52
N SER A 68 -9.77 1.13 6.37
CA SER A 68 -10.96 1.98 6.34
C SER A 68 -10.76 3.32 7.05
N GLU A 69 -11.51 4.35 6.65
CA GLU A 69 -11.56 5.62 7.40
C GLU A 69 -12.05 5.42 8.83
N LYS A 70 -13.00 4.50 9.03
CA LYS A 70 -13.54 4.16 10.35
C LYS A 70 -12.46 3.61 11.29
N LEU A 71 -11.47 2.90 10.77
CA LEU A 71 -10.32 2.47 11.57
C LEU A 71 -9.48 3.67 12.03
N VAL A 72 -9.24 4.64 11.15
CA VAL A 72 -8.49 5.86 11.48
C VAL A 72 -9.20 6.61 12.59
N GLN A 73 -10.50 6.83 12.44
CA GLN A 73 -11.33 7.50 13.43
C GLN A 73 -11.28 6.79 14.77
N TYR A 74 -11.54 5.47 14.79
CA TYR A 74 -11.46 4.67 16.00
C TYR A 74 -10.12 4.79 16.71
N LEU A 75 -9.00 4.72 15.97
CA LEU A 75 -7.66 4.80 16.55
C LEU A 75 -7.32 6.19 17.09
N ILE A 76 -7.69 7.26 16.38
CA ILE A 76 -7.52 8.64 16.85
C ILE A 76 -8.33 8.85 18.12
N GLU A 77 -9.63 8.54 18.11
CA GLU A 77 -10.51 8.70 19.28
C GLU A 77 -10.03 7.89 20.49
N THR A 78 -9.48 6.70 20.26
CA THR A 78 -8.99 5.81 21.34
C THR A 78 -7.69 6.31 21.97
N PHE A 79 -6.76 6.86 21.19
CA PHE A 79 -5.39 7.12 21.66
C PHE A 79 -4.99 8.59 21.72
N LYS A 80 -5.50 9.40 20.81
CA LYS A 80 -5.17 10.83 20.66
C LYS A 80 -6.43 11.58 20.21
N PRO A 81 -7.41 11.82 21.10
CA PRO A 81 -8.66 12.49 20.68
C PRO A 81 -8.48 13.99 20.38
N GLN A 82 -7.38 14.60 20.86
CA GLN A 82 -7.09 16.01 20.64
C GLN A 82 -6.37 16.21 19.30
N PRO A 83 -6.87 17.09 18.42
CA PRO A 83 -6.25 17.34 17.13
C PRO A 83 -4.78 17.74 17.21
N GLY A 84 -4.00 17.23 16.25
CA GLY A 84 -2.59 17.54 16.08
C GLY A 84 -2.16 17.24 14.65
N ILE A 85 -0.93 16.76 14.49
CA ILE A 85 -0.38 16.38 13.19
C ILE A 85 -0.40 14.86 13.04
N LEU A 86 -1.09 14.39 11.99
CA LEU A 86 -1.09 13.00 11.55
C LEU A 86 -0.12 12.79 10.40
N LEU A 87 0.60 11.66 10.41
CA LEU A 87 1.41 11.21 9.28
C LEU A 87 1.01 9.80 8.83
N ASP A 88 0.89 9.61 7.53
CA ASP A 88 0.85 8.28 6.88
C ASP A 88 1.98 8.15 5.84
N PRO A 89 3.06 7.41 6.13
CA PRO A 89 4.18 7.20 5.21
C PRO A 89 3.86 6.29 4.01
N PHE A 90 2.68 5.68 3.96
CA PHE A 90 2.22 4.80 2.89
C PHE A 90 0.75 5.12 2.55
N SER A 91 0.50 6.40 2.24
CA SER A 91 -0.85 6.98 2.24
C SER A 91 -1.80 6.43 1.18
N GLY A 92 -1.32 5.77 0.12
CA GLY A 92 -2.14 5.16 -0.91
C GLY A 92 -3.07 6.19 -1.56
N VAL A 93 -4.38 6.02 -1.37
CA VAL A 93 -5.41 6.95 -1.86
C VAL A 93 -5.89 7.95 -0.81
N GLY A 94 -5.21 8.02 0.34
CA GLY A 94 -5.36 9.03 1.39
C GLY A 94 -6.39 8.71 2.48
N SER A 95 -6.73 7.44 2.76
CA SER A 95 -7.78 7.09 3.74
C SER A 95 -7.54 7.68 5.12
N SER A 96 -6.31 7.57 5.60
CA SER A 96 -5.82 8.25 6.79
C SER A 96 -5.97 9.77 6.72
N LEU A 97 -5.53 10.38 5.60
CA LEU A 97 -5.43 11.83 5.47
C LEU A 97 -6.79 12.53 5.54
N PHE A 98 -7.77 12.05 4.77
CA PHE A 98 -9.10 12.68 4.77
C PHE A 98 -9.87 12.36 6.05
N ALA A 99 -9.75 11.14 6.61
CA ALA A 99 -10.38 10.82 7.89
C ALA A 99 -9.85 11.71 9.02
N ALA A 100 -8.53 11.91 9.09
CA ALA A 100 -7.90 12.80 10.06
C ALA A 100 -8.32 14.26 9.86
N SER A 101 -8.30 14.75 8.62
CA SER A 101 -8.72 16.12 8.28
C SER A 101 -10.18 16.38 8.68
N ASN A 102 -11.08 15.41 8.47
CA ASN A 102 -12.48 15.50 8.90
C ASN A 102 -12.62 15.57 10.44
N LEU A 103 -11.67 15.04 11.19
CA LEU A 103 -11.61 15.10 12.65
C LEU A 103 -10.83 16.32 13.18
N GLY A 104 -10.47 17.25 12.30
CA GLY A 104 -9.77 18.46 12.69
C GLY A 104 -8.24 18.36 12.75
N TRP A 105 -7.63 17.31 12.18
CA TRP A 105 -6.18 17.14 12.16
C TRP A 105 -5.52 17.74 10.92
N ASP A 106 -4.29 18.24 11.07
CA ASP A 106 -3.39 18.43 9.92
C ASP A 106 -2.82 17.07 9.52
N ALA A 107 -2.82 16.76 8.22
CA ALA A 107 -2.47 15.42 7.76
C ALA A 107 -1.40 15.44 6.67
N PHE A 108 -0.32 14.70 6.90
CA PHE A 108 0.79 14.54 5.99
C PHE A 108 0.80 13.11 5.44
N GLY A 109 0.87 12.96 4.12
CA GLY A 109 0.96 11.69 3.44
C GLY A 109 2.23 11.57 2.61
N ILE A 110 2.79 10.37 2.54
CA ILE A 110 3.78 10.01 1.53
C ILE A 110 3.16 8.94 0.66
N GLU A 111 3.21 9.12 -0.67
CA GLU A 111 2.74 8.13 -1.63
C GLU A 111 3.70 8.01 -2.78
N LEU A 112 4.18 6.80 -3.05
CA LEU A 112 5.16 6.58 -4.10
C LEU A 112 4.53 6.57 -5.49
N LEU A 113 3.41 5.85 -5.65
CA LEU A 113 2.84 5.62 -6.97
C LEU A 113 2.04 6.85 -7.44
N PRO A 114 2.23 7.29 -8.70
CA PRO A 114 1.39 8.33 -9.31
C PRO A 114 -0.12 8.04 -9.21
N VAL A 115 -0.49 6.76 -9.16
CA VAL A 115 -1.86 6.26 -9.03
C VAL A 115 -2.55 6.79 -7.77
N GLY A 116 -1.95 6.55 -6.60
CA GLY A 116 -2.50 6.99 -5.32
C GLY A 116 -2.45 8.51 -5.17
N TYR A 117 -1.33 9.10 -5.60
CA TYR A 117 -1.15 10.55 -5.59
C TYR A 117 -2.21 11.26 -6.43
N PHE A 118 -2.48 10.80 -7.66
CA PHE A 118 -3.51 11.35 -8.53
C PHE A 118 -4.90 11.26 -7.90
N ALA A 119 -5.22 10.14 -7.25
CA ALA A 119 -6.49 9.97 -6.54
C ALA A 119 -6.65 10.95 -5.36
N ILE A 120 -5.58 11.19 -4.58
CA ILE A 120 -5.63 12.19 -3.50
C ILE A 120 -5.81 13.59 -4.08
N GLN A 121 -5.04 13.95 -5.12
CA GLN A 121 -5.12 15.27 -5.77
C GLN A 121 -6.49 15.54 -6.39
N ALA A 122 -7.12 14.55 -7.02
CA ALA A 122 -8.46 14.66 -7.55
C ALA A 122 -9.48 14.94 -6.44
N ARG A 123 -9.35 14.27 -5.30
CA ARG A 123 -10.26 14.46 -4.15
C ARG A 123 -10.08 15.79 -3.45
N LEU A 124 -8.84 16.27 -3.29
CA LEU A 124 -8.58 17.63 -2.82
C LEU A 124 -9.20 18.66 -3.76
N THR A 125 -9.02 18.47 -5.06
CA THR A 125 -9.61 19.33 -6.10
C THR A 125 -11.15 19.34 -6.04
N ALA A 126 -11.76 18.19 -5.75
CA ALA A 126 -13.19 18.04 -5.65
C ALA A 126 -13.81 18.82 -4.48
N GLN A 127 -13.06 19.11 -3.41
CA GLN A 127 -13.56 19.91 -2.28
C GLN A 127 -13.81 21.39 -2.65
N ASP A 128 -13.16 21.89 -3.70
CA ASP A 128 -13.20 23.30 -4.10
C ASP A 128 -13.82 23.51 -5.48
N ILE A 129 -14.60 22.54 -5.97
CA ILE A 129 -15.23 22.60 -7.29
C ILE A 129 -16.62 23.23 -7.22
N ASN A 130 -16.93 24.09 -8.19
CA ASN A 130 -18.27 24.64 -8.34
C ASN A 130 -19.19 23.60 -9.01
N SER A 131 -20.06 22.97 -8.22
CA SER A 131 -20.97 21.92 -8.69
C SER A 131 -21.93 22.39 -9.78
N LYS A 132 -22.34 23.67 -9.80
CA LYS A 132 -23.20 24.22 -10.86
C LYS A 132 -22.48 24.27 -12.19
N ILE A 133 -21.24 24.77 -12.21
CA ILE A 133 -20.41 24.83 -13.43
C ILE A 133 -20.11 23.42 -13.91
N LEU A 134 -19.75 22.51 -13.00
CA LEU A 134 -19.50 21.10 -13.33
C LEU A 134 -20.71 20.46 -14.02
N ASN A 135 -21.93 20.67 -13.52
CA ASN A 135 -23.15 20.17 -14.12
C ASN A 135 -23.40 20.72 -15.54
N ILE A 136 -23.15 22.01 -15.77
CA ILE A 136 -23.27 22.63 -17.10
C ILE A 136 -22.27 21.97 -18.08
N VAL A 137 -21.00 21.87 -17.67
CA VAL A 137 -19.95 21.24 -18.49
C VAL A 137 -20.32 19.80 -18.84
N ILE A 138 -20.86 19.04 -17.89
CA ILE A 138 -21.27 17.65 -18.13
C ILE A 138 -22.46 17.56 -19.08
N ALA A 139 -23.42 18.47 -18.98
CA ALA A 139 -24.55 18.53 -19.91
C ALA A 139 -24.09 18.78 -21.34
N GLU A 140 -23.05 19.60 -21.55
CA GLU A 140 -22.43 19.81 -22.85
C GLU A 140 -21.64 18.58 -23.32
N ILE A 141 -20.78 18.04 -22.47
CA ILE A 141 -19.95 16.85 -22.78
C ILE A 141 -20.81 15.64 -23.16
N LYS A 142 -22.02 15.50 -22.57
CA LYS A 142 -22.99 14.44 -22.89
C LYS A 142 -23.55 14.49 -24.32
N LYS A 143 -23.35 15.58 -25.06
CA LYS A 143 -23.80 15.70 -26.45
C LYS A 143 -22.75 15.19 -27.45
N ASN A 144 -21.49 15.09 -27.03
CA ASN A 144 -20.37 14.76 -27.91
C ASN A 144 -20.27 13.26 -28.17
N ASN A 145 -19.84 12.89 -29.38
CA ASN A 145 -19.30 11.59 -29.69
C ASN A 145 -17.77 11.65 -29.54
N PHE A 146 -17.16 10.91 -28.60
CA PHE A 146 -15.77 11.17 -28.24
C PHE A 146 -14.78 10.68 -29.29
N SER A 147 -15.12 9.62 -30.04
CA SER A 147 -14.34 9.15 -31.17
C SER A 147 -14.06 10.24 -32.22
N ASP A 148 -14.93 11.24 -32.37
CA ASP A 148 -14.73 12.39 -33.27
C ASP A 148 -13.57 13.31 -32.81
N TYR A 149 -13.19 13.24 -31.53
CA TYR A 149 -12.12 14.03 -30.92
C TYR A 149 -10.83 13.22 -30.72
N TYR A 150 -10.72 12.05 -31.36
CA TYR A 150 -9.51 11.24 -31.31
C TYR A 150 -8.29 12.04 -31.78
N ASP A 151 -7.25 12.05 -30.96
CA ASP A 151 -5.98 12.69 -31.29
C ASP A 151 -4.82 11.76 -30.89
N SER A 152 -3.95 11.48 -31.87
CA SER A 152 -2.74 10.67 -31.70
C SER A 152 -1.79 11.15 -30.61
N ASN A 153 -1.80 12.45 -30.27
CA ASN A 153 -1.01 13.02 -29.18
C ASN A 153 -1.45 12.55 -27.80
N PHE A 154 -2.70 12.09 -27.67
CA PHE A 154 -3.32 11.63 -26.43
C PHE A 154 -3.55 10.12 -26.40
N VAL A 155 -2.93 9.37 -27.31
CA VAL A 155 -3.01 7.91 -27.36
C VAL A 155 -2.67 7.30 -26.00
N PHE A 156 -3.44 6.29 -25.62
CA PHE A 156 -3.22 5.53 -24.41
C PHE A 156 -1.85 4.83 -24.48
N LYS A 157 -0.91 5.28 -23.67
CA LYS A 157 0.49 4.79 -23.69
C LYS A 157 0.58 3.43 -23.01
N HIS A 158 0.19 2.39 -23.73
CA HIS A 158 0.22 1.03 -23.24
C HIS A 158 1.61 0.62 -22.75
N LEU A 159 1.62 -0.04 -21.60
CA LEU A 159 2.71 -0.91 -21.15
C LEU A 159 2.56 -2.27 -21.85
N ALA A 160 3.62 -3.04 -21.96
CA ALA A 160 3.60 -4.37 -22.57
C ALA A 160 2.54 -5.29 -21.91
N ILE A 161 2.35 -5.13 -20.60
CA ILE A 161 1.37 -5.89 -19.82
C ILE A 161 -0.06 -5.34 -19.90
N THR A 162 -0.28 -4.19 -20.53
CA THR A 162 -1.62 -3.61 -20.76
C THR A 162 -2.01 -3.54 -22.24
N SER A 163 -1.09 -3.78 -23.18
CA SER A 163 -1.38 -3.75 -24.62
C SER A 163 -2.60 -4.60 -25.01
N GLY A 164 -3.57 -4.04 -25.72
CA GLY A 164 -4.81 -4.74 -26.08
C GLY A 164 -5.78 -4.96 -24.91
N ALA A 165 -5.65 -4.20 -23.82
CA ALA A 165 -6.59 -4.23 -22.69
C ALA A 165 -7.99 -3.75 -23.07
N PHE A 166 -8.15 -2.98 -24.15
CA PHE A 166 -9.42 -2.44 -24.62
C PHE A 166 -9.73 -2.96 -26.03
N SER A 167 -11.00 -2.90 -26.44
CA SER A 167 -11.31 -3.00 -27.88
C SER A 167 -10.94 -1.69 -28.57
N GLU A 168 -10.65 -1.74 -29.86
CA GLU A 168 -10.29 -0.54 -30.65
C GLU A 168 -11.33 0.57 -30.51
N SER A 169 -12.61 0.23 -30.55
CA SER A 169 -13.71 1.20 -30.38
C SER A 169 -13.76 1.85 -28.99
N GLN A 170 -13.51 1.09 -27.93
CA GLN A 170 -13.51 1.60 -26.56
C GLN A 170 -12.28 2.45 -26.28
N GLU A 171 -11.13 2.07 -26.85
CA GLU A 171 -9.89 2.84 -26.76
C GLU A 171 -9.99 4.17 -27.51
N ALA A 172 -10.59 4.18 -28.71
CA ALA A 172 -10.83 5.40 -29.47
C ALA A 172 -11.71 6.39 -28.70
N GLU A 173 -12.78 5.92 -28.06
CA GLU A 173 -13.64 6.76 -27.20
C GLU A 173 -12.88 7.29 -25.97
N LEU A 174 -12.07 6.45 -25.31
CA LEU A 174 -11.24 6.85 -24.17
C LEU A 174 -10.22 7.94 -24.57
N VAL A 175 -9.48 7.72 -25.66
CA VAL A 175 -8.48 8.67 -26.17
C VAL A 175 -9.16 9.97 -26.59
N GLY A 176 -10.28 9.89 -27.31
CA GLY A 176 -11.07 11.04 -27.70
C GLY A 176 -11.60 11.84 -26.52
N TYR A 177 -12.02 11.16 -25.44
CA TYR A 177 -12.44 11.82 -24.20
C TYR A 177 -11.29 12.54 -23.50
N ILE A 178 -10.11 11.90 -23.40
CA ILE A 178 -8.91 12.51 -22.82
C ILE A 178 -8.51 13.75 -23.62
N SER A 179 -8.43 13.60 -24.95
CA SER A 179 -8.15 14.70 -25.89
C SER A 179 -9.14 15.86 -25.69
N TYR A 180 -10.45 15.55 -25.68
CA TYR A 180 -11.49 16.56 -25.46
C TYR A 180 -11.30 17.30 -24.14
N CYS A 181 -11.05 16.56 -23.05
CA CYS A 181 -10.80 17.15 -21.75
C CYS A 181 -9.60 18.11 -21.77
N HIS A 182 -8.51 17.75 -22.45
CA HIS A 182 -7.32 18.60 -22.54
C HIS A 182 -7.48 19.82 -23.44
N GLN A 183 -8.22 19.70 -24.54
CA GLN A 183 -8.31 20.75 -25.57
C GLN A 183 -9.48 21.70 -25.37
N HIS A 184 -10.59 21.23 -24.76
CA HIS A 184 -11.83 22.01 -24.69
C HIS A 184 -12.26 22.37 -23.26
N ILE A 185 -11.71 21.74 -22.21
CA ILE A 185 -12.03 22.08 -20.82
C ILE A 185 -10.96 23.02 -20.25
N THR A 186 -11.34 24.30 -20.16
CA THR A 186 -10.47 25.38 -19.69
C THR A 186 -10.29 25.39 -18.17
N ASP A 187 -11.32 25.02 -17.40
CA ASP A 187 -11.22 24.93 -15.95
C ASP A 187 -10.41 23.69 -15.53
N ASP A 188 -9.22 23.93 -14.98
CA ASP A 188 -8.28 22.90 -14.56
C ASP A 188 -8.84 21.94 -13.50
N LYS A 189 -9.70 22.43 -12.60
CA LYS A 189 -10.30 21.61 -11.55
C LYS A 189 -11.32 20.66 -12.16
N ILE A 190 -12.20 21.18 -13.02
CA ILE A 190 -13.19 20.39 -13.75
C ILE A 190 -12.49 19.36 -14.64
N ARG A 191 -11.48 19.78 -15.41
CA ARG A 191 -10.69 18.88 -16.26
C ARG A 191 -10.09 17.73 -15.46
N LYS A 192 -9.51 18.01 -14.29
CA LYS A 192 -8.94 16.97 -13.42
C LYS A 192 -10.00 15.97 -12.93
N ILE A 193 -11.19 16.44 -12.53
CA ILE A 193 -12.28 15.54 -12.10
C ILE A 193 -12.79 14.66 -13.24
N LEU A 194 -12.91 15.22 -14.44
CA LEU A 194 -13.31 14.47 -15.64
C LEU A 194 -12.28 13.39 -15.99
N LEU A 195 -11.00 13.75 -16.06
CA LEU A 195 -9.92 12.78 -16.28
C LEU A 195 -9.85 11.72 -15.16
N TYR A 196 -10.11 12.11 -13.92
CA TYR A 196 -10.17 11.17 -12.80
C TYR A 196 -11.35 10.20 -12.91
N ALA A 197 -12.49 10.63 -13.45
CA ALA A 197 -13.60 9.72 -13.72
C ALA A 197 -13.23 8.65 -14.76
N ALA A 198 -12.55 9.04 -15.84
CA ALA A 198 -12.02 8.10 -16.84
C ALA A 198 -10.97 7.14 -16.23
N PHE A 199 -10.06 7.67 -15.42
CA PHE A 199 -9.08 6.88 -14.67
C PHE A 199 -9.73 5.81 -13.78
N CYS A 200 -10.85 6.14 -13.14
CA CYS A 200 -11.53 5.23 -12.22
C CYS A 200 -12.20 4.02 -12.90
N ILE A 201 -12.49 4.10 -14.20
CA ILE A 201 -13.25 3.08 -14.94
C ILE A 201 -12.39 2.19 -15.85
N LEU A 202 -11.05 2.38 -15.84
CA LEU A 202 -10.14 1.64 -16.73
C LEU A 202 -10.26 0.12 -16.56
N GLU A 203 -10.40 -0.36 -15.31
CA GLU A 203 -10.73 -1.77 -15.11
C GLU A 203 -12.08 -2.07 -15.78
N ASP A 204 -13.15 -1.36 -15.46
CA ASP A 204 -14.54 -1.65 -15.89
C ASP A 204 -14.73 -1.80 -17.41
N ILE A 205 -14.01 -1.02 -18.21
CA ILE A 205 -14.10 -1.04 -19.69
C ILE A 205 -13.05 -1.93 -20.36
N SER A 206 -12.09 -2.47 -19.60
CA SER A 206 -11.03 -3.34 -20.14
C SER A 206 -11.41 -4.82 -20.10
N TYR A 207 -10.68 -5.61 -20.89
CA TYR A 207 -10.61 -7.06 -20.79
C TYR A 207 -9.80 -7.56 -19.58
N THR A 208 -9.36 -6.68 -18.67
CA THR A 208 -8.50 -7.07 -17.55
C THR A 208 -9.22 -6.95 -16.21
N ARG A 209 -8.84 -7.77 -15.23
CA ARG A 209 -9.25 -7.62 -13.82
C ARG A 209 -8.03 -7.68 -12.92
N LYS A 210 -7.97 -6.80 -11.93
CA LYS A 210 -7.00 -6.88 -10.82
C LYS A 210 -7.27 -8.14 -10.00
N ASP A 211 -6.38 -9.12 -10.09
CA ASP A 211 -6.50 -10.43 -9.45
C ASP A 211 -5.17 -10.83 -8.79
N GLY A 212 -5.00 -10.42 -7.53
CA GLY A 212 -3.75 -10.65 -6.80
C GLY A 212 -2.58 -9.91 -7.46
N GLN A 213 -1.52 -10.64 -7.80
CA GLN A 213 -0.25 -10.08 -8.29
C GLN A 213 -0.26 -9.76 -9.81
N TYR A 214 -1.39 -9.97 -10.50
CA TYR A 214 -1.45 -9.91 -11.96
C TYR A 214 -2.75 -9.27 -12.46
N LEU A 215 -2.69 -8.79 -13.70
CA LEU A 215 -3.87 -8.52 -14.52
C LEU A 215 -4.34 -9.84 -15.14
N ARG A 216 -5.53 -10.28 -14.73
CA ARG A 216 -6.16 -11.46 -15.33
C ARG A 216 -6.95 -11.06 -16.57
N TRP A 217 -6.70 -11.77 -17.66
CA TRP A 217 -7.23 -11.46 -18.99
C TRP A 217 -8.50 -12.26 -19.31
N ASP A 218 -9.54 -11.53 -19.66
CA ASP A 218 -10.81 -12.05 -20.15
C ASP A 218 -10.62 -12.77 -21.49
N THR A 219 -11.37 -13.84 -21.74
CA THR A 219 -11.27 -14.61 -23.00
C THR A 219 -11.54 -13.76 -24.24
N ARG A 220 -12.38 -12.73 -24.15
CA ARG A 220 -12.68 -11.80 -25.26
C ARG A 220 -11.46 -11.01 -25.74
N SER A 221 -10.37 -10.96 -24.97
CA SER A 221 -9.12 -10.30 -25.39
C SER A 221 -8.29 -11.09 -26.41
N GLY A 222 -8.54 -12.38 -26.58
CA GLY A 222 -7.62 -13.28 -27.29
C GLY A 222 -6.27 -13.51 -26.60
N ARG A 223 -6.03 -12.90 -25.42
CA ARG A 223 -4.78 -13.00 -24.63
C ARG A 223 -4.91 -13.89 -23.39
N SER A 224 -5.99 -14.64 -23.23
CA SER A 224 -6.17 -15.50 -22.05
C SER A 224 -5.19 -16.69 -22.09
N LYS A 225 -4.21 -16.70 -21.17
CA LYS A 225 -3.14 -17.72 -21.11
C LYS A 225 -3.40 -18.85 -20.09
N GLY A 226 -4.60 -18.90 -19.50
CA GLY A 226 -4.94 -19.86 -18.46
C GLY A 226 -5.54 -21.16 -19.01
N LYS A 227 -5.35 -22.29 -18.30
CA LYS A 227 -6.02 -23.57 -18.62
C LYS A 227 -7.54 -23.50 -18.52
N LYS A 228 -8.06 -22.56 -17.73
CA LYS A 228 -9.49 -22.27 -17.61
C LYS A 228 -9.75 -20.89 -18.18
N GLU A 229 -10.74 -20.83 -19.05
CA GLU A 229 -11.31 -19.57 -19.52
C GLU A 229 -11.69 -18.68 -18.34
N PHE A 230 -11.38 -17.40 -18.47
CA PHE A 230 -11.80 -16.39 -17.52
C PHE A 230 -12.79 -15.45 -18.19
N ASN A 231 -14.01 -15.42 -17.67
CA ASN A 231 -15.02 -14.43 -18.02
C ASN A 231 -15.16 -13.46 -16.84
N LYS A 232 -14.90 -12.19 -17.11
CA LYS A 232 -14.97 -11.09 -16.15
C LYS A 232 -16.42 -10.67 -15.86
N GLY A 233 -17.39 -11.10 -16.66
CA GLY A 233 -18.77 -10.63 -16.63
C GLY A 233 -18.96 -9.48 -17.63
N GLU A 234 -19.83 -8.53 -17.29
CA GLU A 234 -20.05 -7.34 -18.10
C GLU A 234 -18.76 -6.52 -18.25
N ILE A 235 -18.47 -6.12 -19.50
CA ILE A 235 -17.47 -5.10 -19.81
C ILE A 235 -18.27 -3.92 -20.31
N PHE A 236 -18.19 -2.81 -19.59
CA PHE A 236 -19.04 -1.65 -19.83
C PHE A 236 -18.56 -0.88 -21.06
N ASN A 237 -19.50 -0.25 -21.75
CA ASN A 237 -19.17 0.78 -22.73
C ASN A 237 -18.58 2.01 -22.00
N PHE A 238 -17.55 2.61 -22.58
CA PHE A 238 -16.83 3.78 -22.09
C PHE A 238 -17.78 4.90 -21.69
N ARG A 239 -18.70 5.26 -22.58
CA ARG A 239 -19.64 6.36 -22.38
C ARG A 239 -20.49 6.14 -21.14
N ASP A 240 -21.10 4.96 -21.03
CA ASP A 240 -21.98 4.62 -19.91
C ASP A 240 -21.19 4.57 -18.61
N ALA A 241 -20.00 3.94 -18.63
CA ALA A 241 -19.14 3.83 -17.47
C ALA A 241 -18.67 5.21 -16.97
N VAL A 242 -18.21 6.09 -17.86
CA VAL A 242 -17.66 7.40 -17.47
C VAL A 242 -18.75 8.31 -16.93
N PHE A 243 -19.93 8.36 -17.56
CA PHE A 243 -21.02 9.18 -17.05
C PHE A 243 -21.63 8.62 -15.77
N LYS A 244 -21.70 7.30 -15.61
CA LYS A 244 -22.07 6.69 -14.32
C LYS A 244 -21.09 7.12 -13.22
N LYS A 245 -19.79 7.09 -13.50
CA LYS A 245 -18.76 7.52 -12.54
C LYS A 245 -18.82 9.01 -12.24
N ILE A 246 -19.00 9.86 -13.25
CA ILE A 246 -19.18 11.31 -13.09
C ILE A 246 -20.40 11.61 -12.22
N ASN A 247 -21.55 10.97 -12.49
CA ASN A 247 -22.76 11.18 -11.70
C ASN A 247 -22.58 10.73 -10.24
N GLN A 248 -21.85 9.63 -10.00
CA GLN A 248 -21.48 9.20 -8.65
C GLN A 248 -20.68 10.31 -7.93
N ILE A 249 -19.63 10.83 -8.58
CA ILE A 249 -18.78 11.90 -8.02
C ILE A 249 -19.63 13.13 -7.70
N ILE A 250 -20.52 13.57 -8.60
CA ILE A 250 -21.39 14.73 -8.35
C ILE A 250 -22.33 14.49 -7.18
N SER A 251 -23.00 13.34 -7.13
CA SER A 251 -23.95 13.01 -6.06
C SER A 251 -23.28 13.10 -4.69
N ASP A 252 -22.06 12.57 -4.60
CA ASP A 252 -21.28 12.61 -3.36
C ASP A 252 -20.84 14.04 -3.00
N LEU A 253 -20.56 14.89 -3.99
CA LEU A 253 -20.26 16.30 -3.77
C LEU A 253 -21.49 17.13 -3.34
N SER A 254 -22.67 16.88 -3.92
CA SER A 254 -23.89 17.60 -3.55
C SER A 254 -24.36 17.27 -2.13
N ASN A 255 -24.20 16.01 -1.71
CA ASN A 255 -24.58 15.59 -0.36
C ASN A 255 -23.76 16.32 0.72
N ILE A 256 -22.50 16.65 0.45
CA ILE A 256 -21.64 17.41 1.37
C ILE A 256 -22.17 18.83 1.56
N ASN A 257 -22.49 19.52 0.47
CA ASN A 257 -22.99 20.88 0.54
C ASN A 257 -24.29 20.96 1.33
N ASN A 258 -25.17 19.95 1.18
CA ASN A 258 -26.41 19.88 1.94
C ASN A 258 -26.19 19.63 3.43
N VAL A 259 -25.23 18.76 3.82
CA VAL A 259 -24.90 18.51 5.24
C VAL A 259 -24.29 19.74 5.89
N VAL A 260 -23.30 20.38 5.24
CA VAL A 260 -22.70 21.63 5.73
C VAL A 260 -23.75 22.73 5.87
N GLN A 261 -24.69 22.81 4.93
CA GLN A 261 -25.77 23.78 4.98
C GLN A 261 -26.76 23.47 6.13
N LEU A 262 -27.07 22.19 6.41
CA LEU A 262 -27.90 21.80 7.55
C LEU A 262 -27.24 22.09 8.91
N ASP A 263 -25.93 21.83 9.04
CA ASP A 263 -25.17 22.10 10.27
C ASP A 263 -25.12 23.60 10.59
N LEU A 264 -25.05 24.46 9.55
CA LEU A 264 -25.12 25.92 9.69
C LEU A 264 -26.51 26.45 10.12
N PHE A 265 -27.57 25.65 10.00
CA PHE A 265 -28.92 26.03 10.43
C PHE A 265 -29.31 25.44 11.80
N ASN A 266 -28.44 24.64 12.42
CA ASN A 266 -28.65 24.07 13.76
C ASN A 266 -27.99 24.97 14.83
N ASP A 267 -28.55 26.16 15.04
CA ASP A 267 -28.06 27.22 15.95
C ASP A 267 -28.12 26.88 17.47
N ASN A 268 -28.21 25.61 17.89
CA ASN A 268 -28.35 25.23 19.31
C ASN A 268 -27.13 24.53 19.93
N ILE A 269 -25.96 24.57 19.31
CA ILE A 269 -24.70 24.21 19.97
C ILE A 269 -23.66 25.30 19.71
N ASN A 270 -23.40 26.12 20.73
CA ASN A 270 -22.30 27.09 20.80
C ASN A 270 -20.93 26.37 20.83
N LEU A 271 -20.57 25.70 19.73
CA LEU A 271 -19.18 25.44 19.38
C LEU A 271 -18.87 26.40 18.25
N GLN A 272 -18.05 27.42 18.53
CA GLN A 272 -17.39 28.22 17.52
C GLN A 272 -16.41 27.32 16.74
N ILE A 273 -16.94 26.44 15.88
CA ILE A 273 -16.17 25.75 14.87
C ILE A 273 -15.95 26.78 13.77
N THR A 274 -14.97 27.65 13.98
CA THR A 274 -14.25 28.22 12.86
C THR A 274 -13.67 27.01 12.11
N HIS A 275 -14.34 26.56 11.05
CA HIS A 275 -13.85 25.52 10.16
C HIS A 275 -12.59 26.03 9.44
N LYS A 276 -11.48 26.11 10.17
CA LYS A 276 -10.16 26.21 9.59
C LYS A 276 -10.01 24.90 8.81
N LYS A 277 -10.08 24.98 7.49
CA LYS A 277 -9.90 23.84 6.59
C LYS A 277 -8.49 23.30 6.86
N ASN A 278 -8.41 22.23 7.66
CA ASN A 278 -7.12 21.70 8.06
C ASN A 278 -6.42 21.04 6.89
N ASN A 279 -5.10 21.09 6.93
CA ASN A 279 -4.28 21.04 5.75
C ASN A 279 -3.85 19.59 5.46
N ILE A 280 -4.31 19.05 4.32
CA ILE A 280 -3.77 17.79 3.79
C ILE A 280 -2.57 18.10 2.89
N HIS A 281 -1.42 17.54 3.21
CA HIS A 281 -0.17 17.71 2.47
C HIS A 281 0.32 16.34 2.02
N VAL A 282 0.65 16.18 0.73
CA VAL A 282 1.09 14.89 0.18
C VAL A 282 2.42 15.05 -0.54
N TYR A 283 3.39 14.23 -0.18
CA TYR A 283 4.66 14.11 -0.87
C TYR A 283 4.63 12.89 -1.79
N GLN A 284 4.96 13.09 -3.05
CA GLN A 284 5.09 11.99 -4.01
C GLN A 284 6.52 11.44 -3.99
N GLY A 285 6.69 10.16 -3.63
CA GLY A 285 7.98 9.49 -3.64
C GLY A 285 8.12 8.37 -2.61
N SER A 286 9.32 7.81 -2.49
CA SER A 286 9.59 6.73 -1.54
C SER A 286 9.70 7.26 -0.12
N CYS A 287 9.05 6.59 0.84
CA CYS A 287 9.17 6.95 2.25
C CYS A 287 10.62 6.83 2.76
N LEU A 288 11.43 5.95 2.16
CA LEU A 288 12.85 5.80 2.48
C LEU A 288 13.67 7.06 2.18
N ASP A 289 13.23 7.89 1.23
CA ASP A 289 13.88 9.16 0.87
C ASP A 289 13.21 10.36 1.56
N ILE A 290 11.89 10.34 1.70
CA ILE A 290 11.12 11.48 2.19
C ILE A 290 11.09 11.54 3.73
N LEU A 291 10.90 10.43 4.44
CA LEU A 291 10.83 10.43 5.91
C LEU A 291 12.06 11.03 6.59
N PRO A 292 13.31 10.74 6.15
CA PRO A 292 14.51 11.33 6.74
C PRO A 292 14.56 12.87 6.70
N LYS A 293 13.77 13.50 5.83
CA LYS A 293 13.72 14.96 5.65
C LYS A 293 12.71 15.64 6.59
N PHE A 294 11.86 14.89 7.26
CA PHE A 294 10.92 15.43 8.25
C PHE A 294 11.67 15.92 9.49
N LYS A 295 11.11 16.92 10.20
CA LYS A 295 11.67 17.40 11.47
C LYS A 295 11.49 16.38 12.59
N ASN A 296 12.46 16.31 13.50
CA ASN A 296 12.36 15.51 14.73
C ASN A 296 11.14 15.97 15.56
N ASN A 297 10.52 15.05 16.30
CA ASN A 297 9.50 15.35 17.31
C ASN A 297 8.41 16.33 16.81
N ASN A 298 7.86 16.10 15.62
CA ASN A 298 6.87 16.98 15.00
C ASN A 298 5.52 16.32 14.76
N ILE A 299 5.42 15.00 14.86
CA ILE A 299 4.19 14.25 14.59
C ILE A 299 3.53 13.77 15.88
N ASP A 300 2.22 13.94 16.02
CA ASP A 300 1.45 13.53 17.20
C ASP A 300 0.89 12.11 17.07
N PHE A 301 0.49 11.73 15.85
CA PHE A 301 -0.06 10.42 15.54
C PHE A 301 0.41 9.91 14.18
N ILE A 302 0.84 8.65 14.11
CA ILE A 302 1.20 7.99 12.85
C ILE A 302 0.24 6.83 12.65
N ILE A 303 -0.44 6.75 11.52
CA ILE A 303 -1.20 5.56 11.12
C ILE A 303 -0.77 5.11 9.75
N THR A 304 -0.52 3.82 9.58
CA THR A 304 -0.04 3.34 8.28
C THR A 304 -0.24 1.85 8.04
N SER A 305 -0.12 1.46 6.79
CA SER A 305 -0.09 0.07 6.33
C SER A 305 0.96 -0.06 5.23
N PRO A 306 2.19 -0.48 5.55
CA PRO A 306 3.24 -0.61 4.54
C PRO A 306 2.85 -1.67 3.49
N PRO A 307 3.43 -1.65 2.28
CA PRO A 307 3.35 -2.78 1.36
C PRO A 307 3.80 -4.08 2.04
N TYR A 308 2.90 -5.05 2.20
CA TYR A 308 3.22 -6.28 2.92
C TYR A 308 4.18 -7.16 2.13
N ILE A 309 4.96 -7.97 2.84
CA ILE A 309 5.94 -8.85 2.22
C ILE A 309 5.32 -10.15 1.65
N ASN A 310 4.31 -9.99 0.81
CA ASN A 310 3.47 -11.06 0.24
C ASN A 310 3.57 -11.15 -1.30
N ARG A 311 4.59 -10.50 -1.90
CA ARG A 311 4.83 -10.44 -3.35
C ARG A 311 3.77 -9.68 -4.14
N TYR A 312 2.99 -8.81 -3.49
CA TYR A 312 2.05 -7.95 -4.18
C TYR A 312 2.77 -6.81 -4.90
N ASP A 313 2.68 -6.79 -6.23
CA ASP A 313 3.32 -5.76 -7.06
C ASP A 313 2.28 -4.72 -7.50
N TYR A 314 2.24 -3.60 -6.78
CA TYR A 314 1.34 -2.49 -7.06
C TYR A 314 1.53 -1.91 -8.47
N THR A 315 2.75 -1.97 -9.03
CA THR A 315 3.03 -1.49 -10.38
C THR A 315 2.43 -2.38 -11.47
N ARG A 316 2.22 -3.67 -11.17
CA ARG A 316 1.52 -4.61 -12.07
C ARG A 316 0.01 -4.51 -11.89
N THR A 317 -0.48 -4.44 -10.66
CA THR A 317 -1.90 -4.30 -10.35
C THR A 317 -2.49 -3.03 -10.95
N TYR A 318 -1.77 -1.92 -10.86
CA TYR A 318 -2.22 -0.61 -11.34
C TYR A 318 -1.59 -0.20 -12.68
N ALA A 319 -1.21 -1.18 -13.51
CA ALA A 319 -0.53 -0.91 -14.76
C ALA A 319 -1.40 -0.13 -15.76
N LEU A 320 -2.72 -0.32 -15.75
CA LEU A 320 -3.63 0.48 -16.59
C LEU A 320 -3.64 1.94 -16.14
N GLU A 321 -3.71 2.18 -14.84
CA GLU A 321 -3.67 3.52 -14.26
C GLU A 321 -2.32 4.21 -14.49
N LEU A 322 -1.20 3.49 -14.37
CA LEU A 322 0.12 4.01 -14.69
C LEU A 322 0.25 4.37 -16.18
N ALA A 323 -0.26 3.51 -17.07
CA ALA A 323 -0.32 3.78 -18.50
C ALA A 323 -1.19 5.01 -18.84
N PHE A 324 -2.35 5.15 -18.18
CA PHE A 324 -3.22 6.33 -18.31
C PHE A 324 -2.51 7.62 -17.89
N LEU A 325 -1.72 7.56 -16.81
CA LEU A 325 -0.90 8.69 -16.34
C LEU A 325 0.38 8.89 -17.17
N GLY A 326 0.55 8.15 -18.27
CA GLY A 326 1.63 8.31 -19.22
C GLY A 326 2.99 7.76 -18.78
N CYS A 327 3.02 6.91 -17.73
CA CYS A 327 4.26 6.30 -17.25
C CYS A 327 4.83 5.33 -18.30
N SER A 328 6.10 5.48 -18.61
CA SER A 328 6.89 4.59 -19.45
C SER A 328 7.30 3.30 -18.72
N GLU A 329 7.75 2.30 -19.47
CA GLU A 329 8.27 1.04 -18.92
C GLU A 329 9.44 1.26 -17.94
N GLU A 330 10.33 2.20 -18.23
CA GLU A 330 11.47 2.51 -17.36
C GLU A 330 11.04 3.23 -16.08
N GLU A 331 10.05 4.12 -16.15
CA GLU A 331 9.46 4.74 -14.96
C GLU A 331 8.76 3.69 -14.09
N VAL A 332 8.00 2.78 -14.69
CA VAL A 332 7.34 1.68 -13.96
C VAL A 332 8.36 0.76 -13.29
N LYS A 333 9.47 0.43 -13.96
CA LYS A 333 10.58 -0.32 -13.36
C LYS A 333 11.23 0.45 -12.21
N SER A 334 11.42 1.76 -12.36
CA SER A 334 12.00 2.63 -11.35
C SER A 334 11.10 2.73 -10.11
N LEU A 335 9.79 2.93 -10.31
CA LEU A 335 8.78 2.89 -9.24
C LEU A 335 8.80 1.54 -8.52
N ARG A 336 8.87 0.43 -9.27
CA ARG A 336 8.95 -0.91 -8.68
C ARG A 336 10.17 -1.05 -7.77
N GLN A 337 11.33 -0.56 -8.20
CA GLN A 337 12.55 -0.60 -7.39
C GLN A 337 12.51 0.38 -6.21
N ALA A 338 11.79 1.50 -6.31
CA ALA A 338 11.65 2.49 -5.23
C ALA A 338 10.69 2.05 -4.11
N MET A 339 9.77 1.10 -4.38
CA MET A 339 8.92 0.48 -3.36
C MET A 339 9.77 -0.22 -2.30
N LEU A 340 9.19 -0.45 -1.11
CA LEU A 340 9.75 -1.44 -0.18
C LEU A 340 9.98 -2.77 -0.91
N SER A 341 10.95 -3.55 -0.46
CA SER A 341 11.30 -4.85 -1.04
C SER A 341 10.24 -5.93 -0.76
N CYS A 342 8.99 -5.66 -1.11
CA CYS A 342 7.83 -6.53 -0.93
C CYS A 342 7.64 -7.52 -2.08
N THR A 343 8.45 -7.44 -3.15
CA THR A 343 8.43 -8.36 -4.29
C THR A 343 9.81 -8.98 -4.57
N VAL A 344 9.82 -10.14 -5.22
CA VAL A 344 11.06 -10.86 -5.59
C VAL A 344 11.90 -10.12 -6.64
N GLU A 345 11.31 -9.13 -7.32
CA GLU A 345 11.96 -8.29 -8.33
C GLU A 345 12.81 -7.18 -7.70
N ASN A 346 12.56 -6.84 -6.43
CA ASN A 346 13.29 -5.78 -5.73
C ASN A 346 14.75 -6.15 -5.51
N ARG A 347 15.61 -5.16 -5.76
CA ARG A 347 17.06 -5.22 -5.52
C ARG A 347 17.39 -4.70 -4.13
N ASP A 348 18.63 -4.98 -3.73
CA ASP A 348 19.19 -4.45 -2.49
C ASP A 348 19.32 -2.92 -2.53
N LYS A 349 18.96 -2.25 -1.43
CA LYS A 349 18.98 -0.79 -1.29
C LYS A 349 20.02 -0.30 -0.27
N ARG A 350 20.89 -1.15 0.26
CA ARG A 350 21.83 -0.81 1.35
C ARG A 350 22.76 0.33 0.95
N ILE A 351 23.39 0.23 -0.22
CA ILE A 351 24.29 1.26 -0.73
C ILE A 351 23.57 2.59 -0.94
N PHE A 352 22.30 2.55 -1.39
CA PHE A 352 21.48 3.75 -1.53
C PHE A 352 21.22 4.39 -0.16
N LEU A 353 20.78 3.61 0.83
CA LEU A 353 20.50 4.08 2.18
C LEU A 353 21.77 4.62 2.87
N GLU A 354 22.90 3.94 2.74
CA GLU A 354 24.18 4.40 3.26
C GLU A 354 24.56 5.77 2.70
N LYS A 355 24.54 5.92 1.37
CA LYS A 355 24.83 7.20 0.70
C LYS A 355 23.85 8.30 1.11
N LEU A 356 22.58 7.97 1.24
CA LEU A 356 21.55 8.92 1.66
C LEU A 356 21.86 9.47 3.06
N TYR A 357 22.14 8.59 4.04
CA TYR A 357 22.43 9.00 5.41
C TYR A 357 23.79 9.69 5.54
N ILE A 358 24.81 9.30 4.78
CA ILE A 358 26.07 10.05 4.67
C ILE A 358 25.80 11.47 4.14
N GLY A 359 25.03 11.60 3.06
CA GLY A 359 24.69 12.89 2.45
C GLY A 359 23.89 13.82 3.37
N MET A 360 23.17 13.28 4.36
CA MET A 360 22.45 14.03 5.38
C MET A 360 23.29 14.32 6.65
N ASN A 361 24.57 13.92 6.69
CA ASN A 361 25.41 13.94 7.88
C ASN A 361 24.84 13.13 9.06
N ARG A 362 24.20 11.99 8.77
CA ARG A 362 23.52 11.10 9.71
C ARG A 362 24.08 9.67 9.65
N TYR A 363 25.40 9.54 9.41
CA TYR A 363 26.04 8.22 9.31
C TYR A 363 26.01 7.42 10.62
N SER A 364 26.00 8.09 11.78
CA SER A 364 25.78 7.44 13.08
C SER A 364 24.46 6.68 13.13
N ASP A 365 23.38 7.31 12.63
CA ASP A 365 22.05 6.72 12.60
C ASP A 365 22.04 5.49 11.68
N PHE A 366 22.71 5.57 10.51
CA PHE A 366 22.87 4.42 9.61
C PHE A 366 23.52 3.23 10.32
N ILE A 367 24.59 3.47 11.08
CA ILE A 367 25.31 2.40 11.81
C ILE A 367 24.44 1.80 12.91
N GLU A 368 23.70 2.64 13.64
CA GLU A 368 22.74 2.18 14.65
C GLU A 368 21.67 1.28 14.03
N ILE A 369 21.02 1.73 12.95
CA ILE A 369 19.98 0.98 12.25
C ILE A 369 20.52 -0.34 11.70
N ASP A 370 21.69 -0.32 11.05
CA ASP A 370 22.33 -1.50 10.48
C ASP A 370 22.69 -2.53 11.56
N SER A 371 23.18 -2.07 12.72
CA SER A 371 23.45 -2.90 13.89
C SER A 371 22.17 -3.52 14.46
N THR A 372 21.11 -2.72 14.66
CA THR A 372 19.80 -3.20 15.13
C THR A 372 19.22 -4.28 14.22
N PHE A 373 19.31 -4.10 12.90
CA PHE A 373 18.89 -5.13 11.95
C PHE A 373 19.70 -6.43 12.09
N LYS A 374 21.04 -6.33 12.18
CA LYS A 374 21.93 -7.50 12.29
C LYS A 374 21.69 -8.28 13.58
N ASN A 375 21.34 -7.60 14.66
CA ASN A 375 21.16 -8.20 15.99
C ASN A 375 19.75 -8.79 16.22
N GLN A 376 18.83 -8.69 15.27
CA GLN A 376 17.50 -9.26 15.40
C GLN A 376 17.50 -10.78 15.24
N ALA A 377 17.68 -11.50 16.34
CA ALA A 377 17.91 -12.95 16.37
C ALA A 377 16.79 -13.76 15.70
N ALA A 378 15.51 -13.43 15.95
CA ALA A 378 14.39 -14.15 15.34
C ALA A 378 14.34 -13.99 13.81
N LEU A 379 14.71 -12.81 13.30
CA LEU A 379 14.81 -12.59 11.86
C LEU A 379 16.00 -13.35 11.26
N GLN A 380 17.16 -13.31 11.93
CA GLN A 380 18.34 -14.03 11.44
C GLN A 380 18.10 -15.55 11.43
N GLU A 381 17.38 -16.10 12.41
CA GLU A 381 16.90 -17.49 12.44
C GLU A 381 16.08 -17.81 11.18
N VAL A 382 15.01 -17.04 10.93
CA VAL A 382 14.13 -17.22 9.76
C VAL A 382 14.91 -17.13 8.44
N VAL A 383 15.79 -16.14 8.32
CA VAL A 383 16.60 -15.94 7.11
C VAL A 383 17.55 -17.12 6.89
N ALA A 384 18.18 -17.66 7.94
CA ALA A 384 19.05 -18.82 7.84
C ALA A 384 18.30 -20.08 7.40
N ILE A 385 17.12 -20.35 7.98
CA ILE A 385 16.27 -21.48 7.60
C ILE A 385 15.86 -21.36 6.12
N LEU A 386 15.39 -20.19 5.70
CA LEU A 386 14.97 -19.99 4.32
C LEU A 386 16.14 -20.03 3.32
N ASP A 387 17.34 -19.60 3.71
CA ASP A 387 18.55 -19.78 2.88
C ASP A 387 18.90 -21.27 2.72
N ASN A 388 18.75 -22.09 3.75
CA ASN A 388 18.89 -23.55 3.62
C ASN A 388 17.85 -24.11 2.64
N TYR A 389 16.58 -23.72 2.77
CA TYR A 389 15.53 -24.12 1.82
C TYR A 389 15.81 -23.65 0.39
N ARG A 390 16.47 -22.50 0.21
CA ARG A 390 16.91 -22.03 -1.10
C ARG A 390 17.98 -22.95 -1.69
N VAL A 391 18.97 -23.35 -0.91
CA VAL A 391 20.04 -24.27 -1.34
C VAL A 391 19.48 -25.65 -1.67
N GLU A 392 18.50 -26.11 -0.91
CA GLU A 392 17.82 -27.39 -1.11
C GLU A 392 16.75 -27.37 -2.23
N GLY A 393 16.49 -26.21 -2.85
CA GLY A 393 15.49 -26.08 -3.92
C GLY A 393 14.02 -26.17 -3.46
N LYS A 394 13.75 -25.99 -2.15
CA LYS A 394 12.40 -26.06 -1.56
C LYS A 394 11.56 -24.79 -1.76
N LEU A 395 12.19 -23.68 -2.16
CA LEU A 395 11.50 -22.41 -2.40
C LEU A 395 10.91 -22.35 -3.82
N ASN A 396 9.68 -21.84 -3.95
CA ASN A 396 9.08 -21.59 -5.27
C ASN A 396 9.73 -20.42 -6.04
N ASN A 397 10.60 -19.64 -5.40
CA ASN A 397 11.41 -18.60 -6.02
C ASN A 397 12.67 -18.35 -5.18
N ILE A 398 13.85 -18.44 -5.80
CA ILE A 398 15.15 -18.29 -5.12
C ILE A 398 15.36 -16.90 -4.50
N ASN A 399 14.68 -15.87 -5.00
CA ASN A 399 14.83 -14.49 -4.53
C ASN A 399 13.99 -14.18 -3.28
N ILE A 400 13.19 -15.13 -2.77
CA ILE A 400 12.38 -14.94 -1.56
C ILE A 400 13.25 -14.53 -0.37
N VAL A 401 14.40 -15.19 -0.18
CA VAL A 401 15.28 -14.89 0.96
C VAL A 401 15.83 -13.46 0.88
N ARG A 402 16.25 -13.03 -0.31
CA ARG A 402 16.70 -11.66 -0.57
C ARG A 402 15.58 -10.65 -0.28
N MET A 403 14.37 -10.92 -0.77
CA MET A 403 13.20 -10.08 -0.56
C MET A 403 12.92 -9.90 0.94
N ILE A 404 12.90 -11.01 1.71
CA ILE A 404 12.71 -10.99 3.18
C ILE A 404 13.78 -10.16 3.86
N ARG A 405 15.05 -10.45 3.60
CA ARG A 405 16.18 -9.72 4.17
C ARG A 405 16.06 -8.22 3.90
N ASN A 406 15.78 -7.84 2.66
CA ASN A 406 15.72 -6.44 2.25
C ASN A 406 14.49 -5.72 2.81
N TYR A 407 13.32 -6.36 2.86
CA TYR A 407 12.12 -5.78 3.43
C TYR A 407 12.30 -5.41 4.90
N PHE A 408 12.83 -6.32 5.71
CA PHE A 408 13.06 -6.04 7.13
C PHE A 408 14.20 -5.03 7.34
N TYR A 409 15.21 -5.03 6.47
CA TYR A 409 16.24 -4.00 6.49
C TYR A 409 15.63 -2.62 6.28
N GLU A 410 14.86 -2.46 5.20
CA GLU A 410 14.18 -1.20 4.86
C GLU A 410 13.15 -0.79 5.92
N MET A 411 12.40 -1.73 6.49
CA MET A 411 11.47 -1.44 7.59
C MET A 411 12.19 -1.01 8.87
N CYS A 412 13.42 -1.48 9.13
CA CYS A 412 14.23 -1.00 10.25
C CYS A 412 14.53 0.50 10.11
N PHE A 413 14.89 0.95 8.90
CA PHE A 413 15.05 2.38 8.58
C PHE A 413 13.74 3.15 8.72
N VAL A 414 12.63 2.61 8.19
CA VAL A 414 11.32 3.25 8.32
C VAL A 414 10.97 3.45 9.80
N ILE A 415 11.04 2.39 10.62
CA ILE A 415 10.68 2.45 12.05
C ILE A 415 11.57 3.44 12.80
N TYR A 416 12.88 3.46 12.54
CA TYR A 416 13.79 4.46 13.09
C TYR A 416 13.31 5.89 12.81
N GLU A 417 12.98 6.18 11.54
CA GLU A 417 12.49 7.49 11.15
C GLU A 417 11.12 7.82 11.74
N LEU A 418 10.21 6.85 11.86
CA LEU A 418 8.93 7.04 12.54
C LEU A 418 9.16 7.41 14.01
N THR A 419 10.07 6.74 14.71
CA THR A 419 10.42 7.07 16.10
C THR A 419 11.01 8.47 16.23
N ARG A 420 11.89 8.87 15.29
CA ARG A 420 12.54 10.18 15.29
C ARG A 420 11.53 11.32 15.11
N VAL A 421 10.60 11.19 14.16
CA VAL A 421 9.63 12.24 13.84
C VAL A 421 8.48 12.32 14.85
N LEU A 422 8.19 11.23 15.56
CA LEU A 422 7.13 11.19 16.57
C LEU A 422 7.50 12.02 17.81
N LYS A 423 6.57 12.82 18.31
CA LYS A 423 6.72 13.56 19.58
C LYS A 423 6.74 12.60 20.77
N PRO A 424 7.36 12.99 21.90
CA PRO A 424 7.12 12.32 23.19
C PRO A 424 5.61 12.22 23.49
N GLY A 425 5.18 11.06 23.96
CA GLY A 425 3.77 10.69 24.14
C GLY A 425 3.01 10.44 22.83
N GLY A 426 3.63 10.60 21.66
CA GLY A 426 3.00 10.32 20.37
C GLY A 426 2.78 8.81 20.15
N VAL A 427 1.83 8.47 19.28
CA VAL A 427 1.41 7.07 19.04
C VAL A 427 1.59 6.70 17.57
N ILE A 428 2.01 5.46 17.33
CA ILE A 428 2.07 4.82 16.01
C ILE A 428 1.09 3.65 16.00
N ALA A 429 0.19 3.64 15.03
CA ALA A 429 -0.68 2.52 14.69
C ALA A 429 -0.28 1.94 13.32
N MET A 430 0.23 0.71 13.31
CA MET A 430 0.66 0.04 12.07
C MET A 430 -0.19 -1.19 11.78
N VAL A 431 -0.85 -1.22 10.62
CA VAL A 431 -1.63 -2.38 10.15
C VAL A 431 -0.72 -3.24 9.28
N ASN A 432 -0.48 -4.50 9.69
CA ASN A 432 0.32 -5.45 8.92
C ASN A 432 -0.08 -6.92 9.21
N ASP A 433 0.32 -7.84 8.34
CA ASP A 433 0.00 -9.26 8.41
C ASP A 433 1.29 -10.09 8.59
N ASN A 434 1.25 -11.12 9.44
CA ASN A 434 2.26 -12.18 9.39
C ASN A 434 2.17 -12.93 8.05
N VAL A 435 3.29 -13.48 7.61
CA VAL A 435 3.40 -14.19 6.33
C VAL A 435 4.00 -15.57 6.53
N GLN A 436 3.84 -16.43 5.52
CA GLN A 436 4.46 -17.75 5.51
C GLN A 436 5.11 -18.02 4.14
N TYR A 437 6.31 -18.61 4.16
CA TYR A 437 7.02 -19.07 2.97
C TYR A 437 7.57 -20.48 3.19
N ALA A 438 7.18 -21.41 2.31
CA ALA A 438 7.63 -22.81 2.36
C ALA A 438 7.38 -23.46 3.74
N GLY A 439 6.24 -23.16 4.35
CA GLY A 439 5.89 -23.64 5.70
C GLY A 439 6.43 -22.80 6.86
N GLU A 440 7.44 -21.95 6.65
CA GLU A 440 7.99 -21.09 7.70
C GLU A 440 7.14 -19.85 7.92
N GLU A 441 6.55 -19.72 9.12
CA GLU A 441 5.93 -18.47 9.56
C GLU A 441 7.01 -17.42 9.84
N ILE A 442 6.79 -16.22 9.31
CA ILE A 442 7.59 -15.05 9.59
C ILE A 442 6.74 -14.13 10.48
N PRO A 443 7.07 -14.00 11.77
CA PRO A 443 6.25 -13.25 12.71
C PRO A 443 6.60 -11.75 12.60
N VAL A 444 6.09 -11.13 11.53
CA VAL A 444 6.32 -9.72 11.17
C VAL A 444 5.96 -8.81 12.35
N ASP A 445 4.86 -9.13 13.03
CA ASP A 445 4.33 -8.35 14.15
C ASP A 445 5.32 -8.12 15.29
N ILE A 446 5.90 -9.20 15.82
CA ILE A 446 6.84 -9.12 16.93
C ILE A 446 8.24 -8.69 16.48
N ILE A 447 8.67 -9.02 15.24
CA ILE A 447 9.97 -8.56 14.72
C ILE A 447 9.97 -7.04 14.56
N LEU A 448 8.91 -6.46 13.97
CA LEU A 448 8.83 -5.01 13.81
C LEU A 448 8.63 -4.30 15.15
N SER A 449 7.88 -4.90 16.09
CA SER A 449 7.73 -4.35 17.45
C SER A 449 9.04 -4.34 18.22
N ASP A 450 9.91 -5.34 18.01
CA ASP A 450 11.23 -5.37 18.63
C ASP A 450 12.20 -4.33 18.06
N PHE A 451 12.13 -4.07 16.74
CA PHE A 451 12.81 -2.91 16.15
C PHE A 451 12.32 -1.59 16.75
N ALA A 452 11.00 -1.44 16.92
CA ALA A 452 10.43 -0.24 17.53
C ALA A 452 10.96 -0.03 18.97
N GLU A 453 11.00 -1.09 19.79
CA GLU A 453 11.56 -1.02 21.14
C GLU A 453 13.06 -0.75 21.17
N SER A 454 13.82 -1.30 20.22
CA SER A 454 15.26 -1.04 20.08
C SER A 454 15.56 0.44 19.81
N PHE A 455 14.62 1.18 19.22
CA PHE A 455 14.73 2.62 18.98
C PHE A 455 14.03 3.48 20.04
N GLY A 456 13.61 2.89 21.16
CA GLY A 456 13.06 3.62 22.31
C GLY A 456 11.54 3.85 22.28
N LEU A 457 10.80 3.17 21.40
CA LEU A 457 9.35 3.09 21.54
C LEU A 457 8.94 2.03 22.57
N MET A 458 7.72 2.11 23.06
CA MET A 458 7.08 1.07 23.89
C MET A 458 5.98 0.38 23.10
N THR A 459 5.97 -0.95 23.09
CA THR A 459 4.84 -1.71 22.54
C THR A 459 3.69 -1.77 23.54
N ARG A 460 2.62 -1.03 23.25
CA ARG A 460 1.39 -1.08 24.06
C ARG A 460 0.61 -2.35 23.78
N TYR A 461 0.33 -2.58 22.50
CA TYR A 461 -0.54 -3.66 22.05
C TYR A 461 -0.09 -4.18 20.69
N ILE A 462 -0.27 -5.48 20.49
CA ILE A 462 -0.31 -6.13 19.17
C ILE A 462 -1.73 -6.66 19.05
N TRP A 463 -2.63 -5.84 18.51
CA TRP A 463 -4.04 -6.20 18.44
C TRP A 463 -4.31 -7.19 17.32
N THR A 464 -4.86 -8.35 17.66
CA THR A 464 -5.32 -9.35 16.69
C THR A 464 -6.81 -9.20 16.41
N LEU A 465 -7.23 -9.66 15.24
CA LEU A 465 -8.64 -9.73 14.84
C LEU A 465 -9.27 -11.07 15.20
N GLY A 466 -10.58 -11.09 15.46
CA GLY A 466 -11.29 -12.28 15.94
C GLY A 466 -11.33 -13.50 15.02
N ARG A 467 -11.04 -13.35 13.71
CA ARG A 467 -10.78 -14.48 12.81
C ARG A 467 -9.53 -14.19 11.97
N GLY A 468 -8.47 -14.97 12.16
CA GLY A 468 -7.22 -14.86 11.41
C GLY A 468 -7.43 -15.08 9.91
N LYS A 469 -6.48 -14.68 9.07
CA LYS A 469 -6.49 -15.08 7.64
C LYS A 469 -5.96 -16.52 7.56
N GLY A 470 -6.62 -17.38 6.79
CA GLY A 470 -5.94 -18.61 6.35
C GLY A 470 -4.75 -18.26 5.46
N ASN A 471 -3.72 -19.11 5.42
CA ASN A 471 -2.60 -19.00 4.49
C ASN A 471 -3.06 -18.83 3.04
N SER A 472 -2.20 -18.29 2.16
CA SER A 472 -2.52 -18.15 0.73
C SER A 472 -3.00 -19.49 0.14
N SER A 473 -3.91 -19.45 -0.83
CA SER A 473 -4.48 -20.65 -1.47
C SER A 473 -3.42 -21.58 -2.06
N GLN A 474 -2.26 -21.04 -2.46
CA GLN A 474 -1.10 -21.80 -2.92
C GLN A 474 -0.39 -22.57 -1.78
N GLN A 475 -0.39 -22.03 -0.56
CA GLN A 475 0.18 -22.67 0.63
C GLN A 475 -0.80 -23.66 1.28
N MET A 476 -2.11 -23.36 1.24
CA MET A 476 -3.16 -24.25 1.76
C MET A 476 -3.14 -25.65 1.13
N GLY A 477 -2.80 -25.76 -0.16
CA GLY A 477 -2.72 -27.04 -0.85
C GLY A 477 -1.52 -27.92 -0.43
N ASN A 478 -0.43 -27.32 0.06
CA ASN A 478 0.83 -28.02 0.32
C ASN A 478 1.17 -28.17 1.81
N HIS A 479 0.66 -27.27 2.68
CA HIS A 479 1.08 -27.19 4.09
C HIS A 479 -0.08 -27.14 5.09
N GLY A 480 -1.33 -27.34 4.63
CA GLY A 480 -2.52 -27.25 5.49
C GLY A 480 -2.92 -25.79 5.82
N ARG A 481 -3.99 -25.64 6.61
CA ARG A 481 -4.43 -24.34 7.13
C ARG A 481 -3.71 -24.05 8.46
N SER A 482 -2.88 -23.01 8.49
CA SER A 482 -2.63 -22.24 9.71
C SER A 482 -3.24 -20.85 9.57
N GLU A 483 -3.74 -20.28 10.67
CA GLU A 483 -4.23 -18.91 10.68
C GLU A 483 -3.05 -17.96 10.93
N LEU A 484 -2.69 -17.16 9.91
CA LEU A 484 -1.71 -16.09 10.08
C LEU A 484 -2.38 -14.90 10.75
N ARG A 485 -1.66 -14.34 11.74
CA ARG A 485 -2.14 -13.17 12.47
C ARG A 485 -2.15 -11.95 11.55
N LYS A 486 -3.34 -11.34 11.44
CA LYS A 486 -3.48 -9.96 10.97
C LYS A 486 -3.56 -9.07 12.20
N CYS A 487 -2.76 -8.00 12.21
CA CYS A 487 -2.53 -7.25 13.41
C CYS A 487 -2.58 -5.73 13.18
N VAL A 488 -2.89 -5.02 14.25
CA VAL A 488 -2.64 -3.57 14.40
C VAL A 488 -1.67 -3.38 15.55
N TYR A 489 -0.45 -2.92 15.25
CA TYR A 489 0.59 -2.65 16.24
C TYR A 489 0.38 -1.26 16.81
N ILE A 490 0.34 -1.13 18.12
CA ILE A 490 0.25 0.15 18.80
C ILE A 490 1.56 0.37 19.56
N TRP A 491 2.37 1.30 19.05
CA TRP A 491 3.59 1.75 19.71
C TRP A 491 3.42 3.16 20.23
N GLU A 492 4.05 3.49 21.35
CA GLU A 492 4.03 4.82 21.94
C GLU A 492 5.45 5.27 22.24
N LYS A 493 5.78 6.54 21.96
CA LYS A 493 7.05 7.12 22.39
C LYS A 493 6.89 7.62 23.83
N PRO A 494 7.70 7.15 24.80
CA PRO A 494 7.57 7.59 26.19
C PRO A 494 7.69 9.11 26.33
N VAL A 495 6.96 9.67 27.30
CA VAL A 495 7.17 11.05 27.77
C VAL A 495 8.34 10.99 28.76
N LEU A 496 9.47 11.60 28.40
CA LEU A 496 10.64 11.69 29.29
C LEU A 496 10.42 12.71 30.42
#